data_AF-A0A413WLX7-F1
#
_entry.id   AF-A0A413WLX7-F1
#
_cell.length_a   1.000
_cell.length_b   1.000
_cell.length_c   1.000
_cell.angle_alpha   90.00
_cell.angle_beta   90.00
_cell.angle_gamma   90.00
#
_symmetry.space_group_name_H-M   'P 1'
#
loop_
_entity.id
_entity.type
_entity.pdbx_description
1 polymer ?
#
loop_
_entity_poly.entity_id
_entity_poly.type
_entity_poly.pdbx_seq_one_letter_code
_entity_poly.pdbx_strand_id
1 'polypeptide(L)'
;MKHAFKLEKGLYIIGVFIAVLGVLFVLIRSDYVLKLPLFNESSVSAIRTQSIDPNKDGTIDSFLIINSQKETRLSASLQARLEGIGKRVTVSSIEKLTSLPEATTVIIATERLDLLRDRDILLNYVGKGGTVFFATRPSPSPRFMEIYRHVGLIEVGNFVETTGIQLTNPFSVPLTIKRSRPKN
;
A
#
# COMPACT_ATOMS: atom_id res chain seq x y z
N MET A 1 8.00 -5.84 -66.38
CA MET A 1 9.22 -5.02 -66.21
C MET A 1 9.43 -4.81 -64.71
N LYS A 2 10.58 -5.21 -64.15
CA LYS A 2 10.85 -5.13 -62.69
C LYS A 2 11.40 -3.74 -62.36
N HIS A 3 10.58 -2.88 -61.75
CA HIS A 3 11.03 -1.57 -61.27
C HIS A 3 11.91 -1.77 -60.03
N ALA A 4 13.23 -1.69 -60.23
CA ALA A 4 14.17 -1.59 -59.12
C ALA A 4 14.07 -0.17 -58.56
N PHE A 5 13.30 0.01 -57.49
CA PHE A 5 13.22 1.25 -56.72
C PHE A 5 14.61 1.57 -56.17
N LYS A 6 15.37 2.43 -56.86
CA LYS A 6 16.62 2.98 -56.36
C LYS A 6 16.29 4.10 -55.38
N LEU A 7 16.17 3.73 -54.11
CA LEU A 7 15.96 4.66 -53.02
C LEU A 7 17.17 5.61 -52.95
N GLU A 8 16.93 6.92 -53.00
CA GLU A 8 17.98 7.92 -52.88
C GLU A 8 18.65 7.81 -51.51
N LYS A 9 19.98 8.05 -51.45
CA LYS A 9 20.79 7.89 -50.23
C LYS A 9 20.20 8.64 -49.02
N GLY A 10 19.50 9.76 -49.25
CA GLY A 10 18.81 10.53 -48.21
C GLY A 10 17.71 9.75 -47.47
N LEU A 11 16.97 8.88 -48.16
CA LEU A 11 15.88 8.11 -47.54
C LEU A 11 16.41 7.02 -46.60
N TYR A 12 17.55 6.43 -46.92
CA TYR A 12 18.24 5.51 -46.01
C TYR A 12 18.76 6.22 -44.76
N ILE A 13 19.29 7.44 -44.90
CA ILE A 13 19.79 8.24 -43.78
C ILE A 13 18.65 8.58 -42.81
N ILE A 14 17.49 8.98 -43.33
CA ILE A 14 16.30 9.28 -42.52
C ILE A 14 15.78 8.02 -41.81
N GLY A 15 15.72 6.88 -42.52
CA GLY A 15 15.30 5.61 -41.93
C GLY A 15 16.19 5.15 -40.77
N VAL A 16 17.51 5.26 -40.94
CA VAL A 16 18.48 4.95 -39.87
C VAL A 16 18.33 5.92 -38.70
N PHE A 17 18.14 7.22 -38.96
CA PHE A 17 17.96 8.21 -37.91
C PHE A 17 16.72 7.93 -37.04
N ILE A 18 15.59 7.59 -37.66
CA ILE A 18 14.36 7.22 -36.95
C ILE A 18 14.54 5.92 -36.18
N ALA A 19 15.24 4.93 -36.75
CA ALA A 19 15.54 3.68 -36.06
C ALA A 19 16.40 3.91 -34.80
N VAL A 20 17.42 4.77 -34.88
CA VAL A 20 18.27 5.14 -33.74
C VAL A 20 17.46 5.85 -32.65
N LEU A 21 16.59 6.79 -33.01
CA LEU A 21 15.69 7.46 -32.07
C LEU A 21 14.73 6.46 -31.38
N GLY A 22 14.17 5.51 -32.13
CA GLY A 22 13.31 4.48 -31.58
C GLY A 22 14.03 3.60 -30.56
N VAL A 23 15.25 3.16 -30.87
CA VAL A 23 16.10 2.40 -29.94
C VAL A 23 16.41 3.24 -28.69
N LEU A 24 16.71 4.53 -28.84
CA LEU A 24 16.96 5.43 -27.74
C LEU A 24 15.76 5.55 -26.79
N PHE A 25 14.54 5.71 -27.31
CA PHE A 25 13.32 5.75 -26.50
C PHE A 25 13.05 4.45 -25.76
N VAL A 26 13.32 3.30 -26.39
CA VAL A 26 13.21 1.99 -25.73
C VAL A 26 14.20 1.86 -24.59
N LEU A 27 15.42 2.37 -24.74
CA LEU A 27 16.44 2.39 -23.68
C LEU A 27 16.06 3.30 -22.51
N ILE A 28 15.52 4.50 -22.78
CA ILE A 28 15.07 5.44 -21.73
C ILE A 28 13.93 4.85 -20.90
N ARG A 29 12.98 4.16 -21.55
CA ARG A 29 11.86 3.50 -20.86
C ARG A 29 12.24 2.16 -20.25
N SER A 30 13.42 1.63 -20.56
CA SER A 30 13.84 0.33 -20.07
C SER A 30 14.12 0.42 -18.58
N ASP A 31 13.45 -0.42 -17.79
CA ASP A 31 13.68 -0.59 -16.35
C ASP A 31 15.13 -1.00 -16.01
N TYR A 32 16.02 -1.11 -17.01
CA TYR A 32 17.47 -1.24 -16.83
C TYR A 32 18.10 0.00 -16.19
N VAL A 33 17.58 1.22 -16.41
CA VAL A 33 18.07 2.42 -15.69
C VAL A 33 17.79 2.31 -14.19
N LEU A 34 16.68 1.67 -13.82
CA LEU A 34 16.29 1.41 -12.42
C LEU A 34 17.11 0.29 -11.76
N LYS A 35 17.96 -0.43 -12.51
CA LYS A 35 18.88 -1.45 -11.99
C LYS A 35 20.30 -0.93 -11.77
N LEU A 36 20.58 0.33 -12.09
CA LEU A 36 21.85 0.94 -11.72
C LEU A 36 21.93 1.08 -10.19
N PRO A 37 23.02 0.64 -9.55
CA PRO A 37 23.18 0.72 -8.09
C PRO A 37 23.15 2.15 -7.54
N LEU A 38 23.28 3.18 -8.39
CA LEU A 38 23.08 4.59 -8.01
C LEU A 38 21.62 5.02 -7.87
N PHE A 39 20.66 4.34 -8.53
CA PHE A 39 19.21 4.63 -8.43
C PHE A 39 18.46 3.60 -7.58
N ASN A 40 19.16 2.56 -7.12
CA ASN A 40 18.63 1.56 -6.20
C ASN A 40 18.71 1.99 -4.73
N GLU A 41 19.22 3.20 -4.46
CA GLU A 41 18.78 3.95 -3.30
C GLU A 41 17.37 4.46 -3.57
N SER A 42 16.42 3.51 -3.61
CA SER A 42 15.12 3.79 -3.04
C SER A 42 15.42 4.46 -1.70
N SER A 43 14.94 5.67 -1.53
CA SER A 43 14.86 6.38 -0.26
C SER A 43 13.92 5.63 0.70
N VAL A 44 14.16 4.34 0.90
CA VAL A 44 13.97 3.66 2.16
C VAL A 44 15.09 4.23 3.01
N SER A 45 14.80 5.30 3.75
CA SER A 45 15.61 5.67 4.91
C SER A 45 16.02 4.38 5.59
N ALA A 46 17.33 4.13 5.60
CA ALA A 46 17.91 2.89 6.06
C ALA A 46 17.21 2.47 7.36
N ILE A 47 16.34 1.45 7.26
CA ILE A 47 16.00 0.66 8.43
C ILE A 47 17.33 0.01 8.75
N ARG A 48 18.07 0.66 9.67
CA ARG A 48 19.29 0.16 10.25
C ARG A 48 18.95 -1.24 10.71
N THR A 49 19.39 -2.24 9.94
CA THR A 49 19.17 -3.63 10.27
C THR A 49 20.13 -3.90 11.43
N GLN A 50 19.70 -3.47 12.61
CA GLN A 50 20.34 -3.85 13.84
C GLN A 50 20.18 -5.35 13.88
N SER A 51 21.28 -6.06 13.69
CA SER A 51 21.35 -7.50 13.90
C SER A 51 20.98 -7.72 15.36
N ILE A 52 19.70 -7.97 15.61
CA ILE A 52 19.22 -8.40 16.92
C ILE A 52 19.80 -9.80 17.09
N ASP A 53 20.83 -9.87 17.94
CA ASP A 53 21.37 -11.12 18.45
C ASP A 53 20.23 -11.83 19.18
N PRO A 54 19.66 -12.93 18.63
CA PRO A 54 18.44 -13.54 19.15
C PRO A 54 18.59 -14.13 20.55
N ASN A 55 19.81 -14.08 21.11
CA ASN A 55 20.16 -14.65 22.41
C ASN A 55 20.43 -13.59 23.49
N LYS A 56 20.38 -12.28 23.18
CA LYS A 56 20.69 -11.21 24.15
C LYS A 56 19.49 -10.50 24.77
N ASP A 57 18.32 -10.56 24.15
CA ASP A 57 17.09 -10.00 24.72
C ASP A 57 16.07 -11.12 24.94
N GLY A 58 16.10 -11.70 26.14
CA GLY A 58 15.10 -12.67 26.62
C GLY A 58 13.72 -12.05 26.88
N THR A 59 13.40 -10.91 26.25
CA THR A 59 12.06 -10.33 26.29
C THR A 59 11.23 -11.01 25.22
N ILE A 60 10.23 -11.78 25.66
CA ILE A 60 9.24 -12.35 24.78
C ILE A 60 8.55 -11.20 24.05
N ASP A 61 8.91 -10.98 22.78
CA ASP A 61 8.27 -9.99 21.91
C ASP A 61 6.77 -10.24 21.90
N SER A 62 6.06 -9.40 22.65
CA SER A 62 4.62 -9.46 22.80
C SER A 62 4.01 -8.37 21.90
N PHE A 63 3.12 -8.81 21.03
CA PHE A 63 2.45 -7.97 20.05
C PHE A 63 1.01 -7.72 20.47
N LEU A 64 0.60 -6.46 20.46
CA LEU A 64 -0.79 -6.08 20.62
C LEU A 64 -1.37 -5.67 19.26
N ILE A 65 -2.36 -6.40 18.77
CA ILE A 65 -3.12 -6.02 17.58
C ILE A 65 -4.36 -5.26 18.03
N ILE A 66 -4.51 -4.02 17.54
CA ILE A 66 -5.68 -3.18 17.77
C ILE A 66 -6.54 -3.19 16.51
N ASN A 67 -7.79 -3.65 16.62
CA ASN A 67 -8.75 -3.66 15.51
C ASN A 67 -10.02 -2.88 15.84
N SER A 68 -10.82 -2.54 14.82
CA SER A 68 -12.22 -2.17 15.01
C SER A 68 -13.09 -3.40 14.85
N GLN A 69 -14.27 -3.41 15.48
CA GLN A 69 -15.23 -4.53 15.39
C GLN A 69 -15.63 -4.91 13.95
N LYS A 70 -15.48 -4.00 12.98
CA LYS A 70 -15.74 -4.27 11.56
C LYS A 70 -14.57 -4.94 10.82
N GLU A 71 -13.34 -4.86 11.34
CA GLU A 71 -12.10 -5.24 10.64
C GLU A 71 -11.43 -6.50 11.25
N THR A 72 -12.22 -7.55 11.47
CA THR A 72 -11.76 -8.78 12.15
C THR A 72 -10.90 -9.69 11.26
N ARG A 73 -11.05 -9.65 9.94
CA ARG A 73 -10.33 -10.53 9.01
C ARG A 73 -8.82 -10.24 8.96
N LEU A 74 -8.45 -8.97 8.94
CA LEU A 74 -7.05 -8.56 8.90
C LEU A 74 -6.34 -8.91 10.21
N SER A 75 -6.97 -8.59 11.33
CA SER A 75 -6.44 -8.90 12.66
C SER A 75 -6.26 -10.41 12.87
N ALA A 76 -7.22 -11.23 12.44
CA ALA A 76 -7.08 -12.69 12.49
C ALA A 76 -5.92 -13.21 11.61
N SER A 77 -5.73 -12.64 10.41
CA SER A 77 -4.64 -13.02 9.51
C SER A 77 -3.27 -12.63 10.08
N LEU A 78 -3.16 -11.45 10.70
CA LEU A 78 -1.94 -10.99 11.37
C LEU A 78 -1.63 -11.82 12.61
N GLN A 79 -2.65 -12.14 13.41
CA GLN A 79 -2.52 -13.00 14.57
C GLN A 79 -1.97 -14.37 14.17
N ALA A 80 -2.58 -15.05 13.19
CA ALA A 80 -2.13 -16.36 12.73
C ALA A 80 -0.69 -16.34 12.20
N ARG A 81 -0.28 -15.27 11.51
CA ARG A 81 1.10 -15.13 11.01
C ARG A 81 2.11 -14.94 12.14
N LEU A 82 1.80 -14.10 13.12
CA LEU A 82 2.69 -13.80 14.24
C LEU A 82 2.78 -14.99 15.22
N GLU A 83 1.67 -15.66 15.48
CA GLU A 83 1.66 -16.91 16.26
C GLU A 83 2.43 -18.02 15.53
N GLY A 84 2.31 -18.09 14.20
CA GLY A 84 3.04 -19.05 13.36
C GLY A 84 4.57 -18.92 13.41
N ILE A 85 5.09 -17.75 13.81
CA ILE A 85 6.53 -17.52 14.03
C ILE A 85 6.90 -17.51 15.53
N GLY A 86 6.01 -18.00 16.40
CA GLY A 86 6.27 -18.18 17.83
C GLY A 86 6.14 -16.91 18.69
N LYS A 87 5.52 -15.85 18.18
CA LYS A 87 5.31 -14.60 18.94
C LYS A 87 4.00 -14.66 19.73
N ARG A 88 3.98 -14.02 20.91
CA ARG A 88 2.75 -13.89 21.72
C ARG A 88 1.95 -12.71 21.21
N VAL A 89 0.70 -12.96 20.84
CA VAL A 89 -0.18 -11.94 20.27
C VAL A 89 -1.41 -11.76 21.15
N THR A 90 -1.75 -10.52 21.46
CA THR A 90 -3.02 -10.15 22.09
C THR A 90 -3.82 -9.31 21.10
N VAL A 91 -5.09 -9.61 20.90
CA VAL A 91 -5.98 -8.81 20.07
C VAL A 91 -6.93 -8.03 20.98
N SER A 92 -7.00 -6.72 20.79
CA SER A 92 -7.91 -5.83 21.52
C SER A 92 -8.68 -4.93 20.55
N SER A 93 -9.87 -4.53 20.97
CA SER A 93 -10.72 -3.63 20.20
C SER A 93 -10.39 -2.18 20.54
N ILE A 94 -10.27 -1.34 19.52
CA ILE A 94 -9.91 0.08 19.62
C ILE A 94 -10.92 0.85 20.48
N GLU A 95 -12.19 0.43 20.45
CA GLU A 95 -13.28 1.06 21.19
C GLU A 95 -13.19 0.81 22.71
N LYS A 96 -12.52 -0.26 23.13
CA LYS A 96 -12.33 -0.65 24.54
C LYS A 96 -10.93 -0.31 25.07
N LEU A 97 -10.08 0.27 24.24
CA LEU A 97 -8.69 0.54 24.58
C LEU A 97 -8.62 1.68 25.60
N THR A 98 -8.17 1.36 26.82
CA THR A 98 -8.02 2.33 27.92
C THR A 98 -6.56 2.46 28.35
N SER A 99 -5.76 1.41 28.18
CA SER A 99 -4.32 1.44 28.37
C SER A 99 -3.66 0.49 27.36
N LEU A 100 -2.43 0.79 27.00
CA LEU A 100 -1.58 -0.13 26.26
C LEU A 100 -0.81 -0.94 27.31
N PRO A 101 -0.93 -2.29 27.33
CA PRO A 101 -0.09 -3.13 28.18
C PRO A 101 1.40 -2.89 27.89
N GLU A 102 2.29 -3.42 28.73
CA GLU A 102 3.74 -3.50 28.48
C GLU A 102 4.09 -4.43 27.30
N ALA A 103 3.32 -4.32 26.21
CA ALA A 103 3.64 -4.94 24.95
C ALA A 103 4.86 -4.23 24.36
N THR A 104 5.80 -5.00 23.83
CA THR A 104 6.99 -4.48 23.14
C THR A 104 6.60 -3.78 21.84
N THR A 105 5.50 -4.21 21.21
CA THR A 105 5.06 -3.67 19.91
C THR A 105 3.54 -3.68 19.76
N VAL A 106 3.00 -2.59 19.24
CA VAL A 106 1.58 -2.40 18.95
C VAL A 106 1.39 -2.34 17.43
N ILE A 107 0.42 -3.09 16.90
CA ILE A 107 0.03 -3.08 15.49
C ILE A 107 -1.40 -2.57 15.40
N ILE A 108 -1.61 -1.47 14.69
CA ILE A 108 -2.92 -0.90 14.42
C ILE A 108 -3.44 -1.46 13.10
N ALA A 109 -4.47 -2.29 13.20
CA ALA A 109 -5.16 -2.95 12.09
C ALA A 109 -6.57 -2.39 11.91
N THR A 110 -6.69 -1.06 11.89
CA THR A 110 -7.92 -0.36 11.53
C THR A 110 -7.63 1.01 10.95
N GLU A 111 -8.46 1.42 9.99
CA GLU A 111 -8.38 2.76 9.41
C GLU A 111 -8.93 3.84 10.35
N ARG A 112 -9.72 3.43 11.35
CA ARG A 112 -10.54 4.31 12.19
C ARG A 112 -9.87 4.71 13.50
N LEU A 113 -8.84 5.54 13.41
CA LEU A 113 -8.19 6.11 14.59
C LEU A 113 -9.10 7.06 15.38
N ASP A 114 -10.16 7.58 14.76
CA ASP A 114 -11.19 8.39 15.41
C ASP A 114 -11.86 7.67 16.59
N LEU A 115 -11.87 6.33 16.60
CA LEU A 115 -12.49 5.51 17.64
C LEU A 115 -11.68 5.40 18.95
N LEU A 116 -10.41 5.81 18.96
CA LEU A 116 -9.60 5.85 20.19
C LEU A 116 -10.23 6.82 21.18
N ARG A 117 -10.57 6.40 22.40
CA ARG A 117 -11.12 7.33 23.40
C ARG A 117 -10.09 8.35 23.84
N ASP A 118 -8.93 7.85 24.29
CA ASP A 118 -7.80 8.67 24.71
C ASP A 118 -6.92 9.04 23.50
N ARG A 119 -6.60 10.33 23.38
CA ARG A 119 -5.79 10.88 22.27
C ARG A 119 -4.31 10.58 22.46
N ASP A 120 -3.86 10.59 23.70
CA ASP A 120 -2.44 10.58 24.02
C ASP A 120 -1.92 9.19 24.29
N ILE A 121 -2.79 8.17 24.34
CA ILE A 121 -2.40 6.80 24.66
C ILE A 121 -1.29 6.26 23.73
N LEU A 122 -1.42 6.50 22.42
CA LEU A 122 -0.41 6.09 21.44
C LEU A 122 0.84 6.96 21.53
N LEU A 123 0.67 8.27 21.69
CA LEU A 123 1.78 9.23 21.79
C LEU A 123 2.62 8.97 23.04
N ASN A 124 1.99 8.72 24.17
CA ASN A 124 2.62 8.40 25.45
C ASN A 124 3.33 7.04 25.39
N TYR A 125 2.74 6.05 24.73
CA TYR A 125 3.37 4.74 24.55
C TYR A 125 4.63 4.84 23.69
N VAL A 126 4.56 5.55 22.55
CA VAL A 126 5.74 5.80 21.70
C VAL A 126 6.77 6.66 22.43
N GLY A 127 6.34 7.68 23.18
CA GLY A 127 7.21 8.53 24.00
C GLY A 127 7.97 7.78 25.09
N LYS A 128 7.47 6.63 25.53
CA LYS A 128 8.15 5.70 26.47
C LYS A 128 9.08 4.70 25.77
N GLY A 129 9.26 4.80 24.45
CA GLY A 129 10.09 3.89 23.65
C GLY A 129 9.32 2.70 23.03
N GLY A 130 7.99 2.67 23.17
CA GLY A 130 7.15 1.66 22.53
C GLY A 130 7.11 1.81 21.01
N THR A 131 6.95 0.69 20.30
CA THR A 131 6.90 0.69 18.82
C THR A 131 5.48 0.50 18.31
N VAL A 132 5.03 1.36 17.40
CA VAL A 132 3.69 1.29 16.78
C VAL A 132 3.82 1.09 15.27
N PHE A 133 3.16 0.08 14.73
CA PHE A 133 3.02 -0.16 13.29
C PHE A 133 1.58 0.04 12.83
N PHE A 134 1.41 0.58 11.62
CA PHE A 134 0.10 0.66 10.96
C PHE A 134 0.01 -0.43 9.88
N ALA A 135 -0.88 -1.39 10.07
CA ALA A 135 -1.13 -2.46 9.09
C ALA A 135 -2.09 -2.03 7.99
N THR A 136 -2.92 -1.01 8.25
CA THR A 136 -3.76 -0.34 7.25
C THR A 136 -3.46 1.15 7.26
N ARG A 137 -3.72 1.81 6.13
CA ARG A 137 -3.61 3.26 6.05
C ARG A 137 -4.71 3.89 6.90
N PRO A 138 -4.39 4.72 7.91
CA PRO A 138 -5.42 5.41 8.66
C PRO A 138 -6.23 6.36 7.78
N SER A 139 -7.54 6.45 8.06
CA SER A 139 -8.42 7.44 7.43
C SER A 139 -7.97 8.86 7.81
N PRO A 140 -8.06 9.83 6.89
CA PRO A 140 -7.73 11.23 7.15
C PRO A 140 -8.77 11.82 8.11
N SER A 141 -8.51 11.65 9.40
CA SER A 141 -9.33 12.15 10.49
C SER A 141 -8.54 13.19 11.30
N PRO A 142 -9.20 14.12 12.02
CA PRO A 142 -8.50 15.05 12.90
C PRO A 142 -7.55 14.35 13.87
N ARG A 143 -7.95 13.17 14.36
CA ARG A 143 -7.17 12.35 15.28
C ARG A 143 -5.92 11.76 14.63
N PHE A 144 -6.01 11.30 13.37
CA PHE A 144 -4.83 10.88 12.63
C PHE A 144 -3.88 12.06 12.37
N MET A 145 -4.39 13.21 11.95
CA MET A 145 -3.57 14.40 11.67
C MET A 145 -2.79 14.88 12.90
N GLU A 146 -3.39 14.79 14.08
CA GLU A 146 -2.75 15.13 15.36
C GLU A 146 -1.56 14.22 15.67
N ILE A 147 -1.73 12.91 15.52
CA ILE A 147 -0.65 11.91 15.67
C ILE A 147 0.43 12.16 14.62
N TYR A 148 0.03 12.37 13.36
CA TYR A 148 0.92 12.56 12.22
C TYR A 148 1.83 13.79 12.38
N ARG A 149 1.29 14.89 12.92
CA ARG A 149 2.07 16.09 13.24
C ARG A 149 3.08 15.86 14.36
N HIS A 150 2.73 15.06 15.38
CA HIS A 150 3.65 14.75 16.49
C HIS A 150 4.82 13.88 16.06
N VAL A 151 4.64 13.02 15.05
CA VAL A 151 5.72 12.21 14.48
C VAL A 151 6.54 12.95 13.41
N GLY A 152 6.30 14.25 13.21
CA GLY A 152 7.07 15.09 12.31
C GLY A 152 6.82 14.85 10.82
N LEU A 153 5.74 14.15 10.47
CA LEU A 153 5.37 13.91 9.08
C LEU A 153 4.46 15.06 8.60
N ILE A 154 4.87 15.75 7.53
CA ILE A 154 4.24 16.99 7.05
C ILE A 154 3.40 16.77 5.78
N GLU A 155 3.64 15.68 5.04
CA GLU A 155 2.91 15.37 3.80
C GLU A 155 1.90 14.23 3.98
N VAL A 156 0.65 14.59 4.27
CA VAL A 156 -0.47 13.70 3.97
C VAL A 156 -0.91 14.06 2.56
N GLY A 157 -0.40 13.35 1.56
CA GLY A 157 -0.80 13.57 0.16
C GLY A 157 -2.33 13.59 0.02
N ASN A 158 -2.84 14.35 -0.96
CA ASN A 158 -4.28 14.53 -1.17
C ASN A 158 -4.99 13.18 -1.23
N PHE A 159 -6.03 13.01 -0.40
CA PHE A 159 -6.90 11.85 -0.48
C PHE A 159 -7.69 11.94 -1.79
N VAL A 160 -7.38 11.06 -2.74
CA VAL A 160 -8.18 10.88 -3.95
C VAL A 160 -9.11 9.70 -3.68
N GLU A 161 -10.38 10.00 -3.43
CA GLU A 161 -11.42 8.98 -3.42
C GLU A 161 -11.60 8.50 -4.85
N THR A 162 -10.94 7.41 -5.21
CA THR A 162 -11.19 6.75 -6.50
C THR A 162 -12.57 6.13 -6.41
N THR A 163 -13.57 6.78 -7.00
CA THR A 163 -14.85 6.13 -7.30
C THR A 163 -14.53 4.83 -8.02
N GLY A 164 -14.85 3.71 -7.38
CA GLY A 164 -14.47 2.39 -7.86
C GLY A 164 -14.85 2.20 -9.33
N ILE A 165 -14.05 1.43 -10.06
CA ILE A 165 -14.31 1.11 -11.47
C ILE A 165 -15.70 0.46 -11.55
N GLN A 166 -16.70 1.21 -12.04
CA GLN A 166 -18.01 0.66 -12.36
C GLN A 166 -17.86 -0.19 -13.62
N LEU A 167 -17.88 -1.51 -13.46
CA LEU A 167 -18.01 -2.44 -14.57
C LEU A 167 -19.43 -2.35 -15.13
N THR A 168 -19.67 -1.42 -16.05
CA THR A 168 -20.89 -1.41 -16.86
C THR A 168 -20.85 -2.61 -17.78
N ASN A 169 -21.76 -3.55 -17.58
CA ASN A 169 -21.91 -4.74 -18.40
C ASN A 169 -22.46 -4.33 -19.78
N PRO A 170 -21.71 -4.43 -20.89
CA PRO A 170 -22.13 -3.88 -22.19
C PRO A 170 -23.27 -4.69 -22.86
N PHE A 171 -23.75 -5.77 -22.23
CA PHE A 171 -24.69 -6.72 -22.85
C PHE A 171 -26.14 -6.62 -22.37
N SER A 172 -26.50 -5.68 -21.49
CA SER A 172 -27.91 -5.52 -21.08
C SER A 172 -28.70 -4.67 -22.08
N VAL A 173 -28.91 -5.18 -23.30
CA VAL A 173 -30.00 -4.72 -24.17
C VAL A 173 -31.25 -5.50 -23.77
N PRO A 174 -32.35 -4.85 -23.34
CA PRO A 174 -33.60 -5.56 -23.11
C PRO A 174 -34.15 -6.03 -24.45
N LEU A 175 -34.10 -7.34 -24.69
CA LEU A 175 -34.83 -7.98 -25.78
C LEU A 175 -36.33 -7.73 -25.56
N THR A 176 -36.87 -6.73 -26.25
CA THR A 176 -38.30 -6.51 -26.36
C THR A 176 -38.86 -7.61 -27.26
N ILE A 177 -39.28 -8.74 -26.66
CA ILE A 177 -40.01 -9.79 -27.37
C ILE A 177 -41.42 -9.27 -27.65
N LYS A 178 -41.63 -8.72 -28.85
CA LYS A 178 -42.96 -8.34 -29.34
C LYS A 178 -43.75 -9.62 -29.65
N ARG A 179 -44.52 -10.13 -28.69
CA ARG A 179 -45.47 -11.24 -28.93
C ARG A 179 -46.58 -10.75 -29.87
N SER A 180 -46.50 -11.15 -31.13
CA SER A 180 -47.59 -11.12 -32.10
C SER A 180 -48.67 -12.12 -31.67
N ARG A 181 -49.88 -11.65 -31.31
CA ARG A 181 -51.07 -12.49 -31.21
C ARG A 181 -51.57 -12.83 -32.62
N PRO A 182 -51.81 -14.10 -32.98
CA PRO A 182 -52.55 -14.40 -34.20
C PRO A 182 -54.03 -14.05 -34.03
N LYS A 183 -54.58 -13.36 -35.02
CA LYS A 183 -56.04 -13.26 -35.23
C LYS A 183 -56.51 -14.59 -35.83
N ASN A 184 -57.34 -15.31 -35.09
CA ASN A 184 -58.61 -15.89 -35.51
C ASN A 184 -59.27 -16.59 -34.33
#